data_AF-A0A6L7A6V4-F1
#
_entry.id   AF-A0A6L7A6V4-F1
#
_cell.length_a   1.000
_cell.length_b   1.000
_cell.length_c   1.000
_cell.angle_alpha   90.00
_cell.angle_beta   90.00
_cell.angle_gamma   90.00
#
_symmetry.space_group_name_H-M   'P 1'
#
loop_
_entity.id
_entity.type
_entity.pdbx_description
1 polymer ?
#
loop_
_entity_poly.entity_id
_entity_poly.type
_entity_poly.pdbx_seq_one_letter_code
_entity_poly.pdbx_strand_id
1 'polypeptide(L)'
;MRKTGNRRERGAKTTIVRRQIKKNHAGHHGGAWKVAFADFTLAMMALFMTLWIVNSVSKSERESIIAALHGQSIFNGGGLSPLNKISPSHPPKPATVAVPEETEKKARDVNEKTALLKKKSATELGELATSITTIARDAHMEANLEMEIVPQGLRVLIKDDQNRNMFERGSAQIMPFFKTLLVELAPVFDSLDNKIIITGHTDAMAYKNNIYNNWNLSGDRALSARRVLE
;
A
#
# COMPACT_ATOMS: atom_id res chain seq x y z
N MET A 1 17.64 -92.65 52.81
CA MET A 1 18.18 -91.33 53.21
C MET A 1 18.35 -90.47 51.95
N ARG A 2 17.67 -89.31 51.89
CA ARG A 2 17.81 -88.31 50.82
C ARG A 2 19.02 -87.41 51.12
N LYS A 3 19.85 -87.14 50.12
CA LYS A 3 20.69 -85.92 50.10
C LYS A 3 20.49 -85.21 48.76
N THR A 4 20.09 -83.96 48.88
CA THR A 4 19.48 -83.08 47.90
C THR A 4 20.50 -82.47 46.93
N GLY A 5 20.03 -82.19 45.72
CA GLY A 5 20.79 -81.58 44.64
C GLY A 5 21.25 -80.14 44.91
N ASN A 6 22.20 -79.69 44.09
CA ASN A 6 22.66 -78.32 44.07
C ASN A 6 22.75 -77.82 42.62
N ARG A 7 21.67 -77.15 42.17
CA ARG A 7 21.66 -76.28 41.00
C ARG A 7 21.87 -74.86 41.52
N ARG A 8 23.01 -74.23 41.19
CA ARG A 8 23.27 -72.79 41.37
C ARG A 8 23.99 -72.34 40.11
N GLU A 9 23.22 -71.92 39.11
CA GLU A 9 22.84 -70.53 38.83
C GLU A 9 24.00 -69.69 38.27
N ARG A 10 23.78 -69.26 37.03
CA ARG A 10 24.71 -68.53 36.16
C ARG A 10 25.00 -67.16 36.77
N GLY A 11 26.25 -66.72 36.62
CA GLY A 11 26.75 -65.45 37.09
C GLY A 11 25.81 -64.27 36.79
N ALA A 12 25.32 -63.66 37.85
CA ALA A 12 24.63 -62.38 37.79
C ALA A 12 25.66 -61.30 37.43
N LYS A 13 25.52 -60.69 36.26
CA LYS A 13 26.15 -59.39 35.96
C LYS A 13 25.53 -58.36 36.90
N THR A 14 26.23 -58.03 37.99
CA THR A 14 25.87 -56.86 38.81
C THR A 14 26.10 -55.61 37.98
N THR A 15 25.03 -55.00 37.48
CA THR A 15 25.09 -53.71 36.80
C THR A 15 25.18 -52.62 37.86
N ILE A 16 26.38 -52.05 38.05
CA ILE A 16 26.58 -50.91 38.95
C ILE A 16 26.11 -49.65 38.20
N VAL A 17 24.93 -49.14 38.55
CA VAL A 17 24.45 -47.84 38.05
C VAL A 17 25.03 -46.75 38.94
N ARG A 18 26.14 -46.13 38.50
CA ARG A 18 26.67 -44.92 39.14
C ARG A 18 25.80 -43.72 38.71
N ARG A 19 24.82 -43.34 39.54
CA ARG A 19 24.08 -42.08 39.35
C ARG A 19 24.98 -40.93 39.77
N GLN A 20 25.77 -40.39 38.85
CA GLN A 20 26.31 -39.05 39.03
C GLN A 20 25.15 -38.06 38.95
N ILE A 21 24.74 -37.56 40.11
CA ILE A 21 23.94 -36.33 40.15
C ILE A 21 24.90 -35.23 39.66
N LYS A 22 24.76 -34.83 38.39
CA LYS A 22 25.26 -33.53 37.97
C LYS A 22 24.51 -32.53 38.81
N LYS A 23 25.17 -31.98 39.83
CA LYS A 23 24.77 -30.69 40.38
C LYS A 23 24.98 -29.72 39.24
N ASN A 24 23.94 -29.48 38.45
CA ASN A 24 23.90 -28.31 37.60
C ASN A 24 24.00 -27.13 38.59
N HIS A 25 25.18 -26.53 38.69
CA HIS A 25 25.30 -25.21 39.26
C HIS A 25 24.24 -24.36 38.58
N ALA A 26 23.41 -23.71 39.41
CA ALA A 26 22.28 -22.89 39.02
C ALA A 26 22.53 -22.25 37.64
N GLY A 27 21.94 -22.84 36.60
CA GLY A 27 21.97 -22.24 35.28
C GLY A 27 21.41 -20.84 35.43
N HIS A 28 22.09 -19.87 34.85
CA HIS A 28 21.71 -18.45 34.79
C HIS A 28 20.36 -18.24 34.05
N HIS A 29 19.30 -18.93 34.46
CA HIS A 29 17.97 -18.92 33.85
C HIS A 29 17.17 -17.64 34.16
N GLY A 30 17.75 -16.69 34.90
CA GLY A 30 17.20 -15.36 35.14
C GLY A 30 17.65 -14.28 34.14
N GLY A 31 18.38 -14.64 33.07
CA GLY A 31 18.93 -13.69 32.10
C GLY A 31 18.16 -13.57 30.78
N ALA A 32 17.43 -14.60 30.36
CA ALA A 32 16.79 -14.64 29.03
C ALA A 32 15.69 -13.57 28.86
N TRP A 33 14.91 -13.29 29.91
CA TRP A 33 13.90 -12.23 29.88
C TRP A 33 14.53 -10.83 29.80
N LYS A 34 15.76 -10.65 30.29
CA LYS A 34 16.50 -9.38 30.18
C LYS A 34 16.99 -9.15 28.76
N VAL A 35 17.32 -10.21 28.02
CA VAL A 35 17.68 -10.12 26.60
C VAL A 35 16.46 -9.70 25.78
N ALA A 36 15.30 -10.32 26.03
CA ALA A 36 14.05 -9.92 25.37
C ALA A 36 13.64 -8.48 25.72
N PHE A 37 13.84 -8.07 26.98
CA PHE A 37 13.58 -6.69 27.40
C PHE A 37 14.55 -5.68 26.76
N ALA A 38 15.84 -6.01 26.67
CA ALA A 38 16.84 -5.15 26.02
C ALA A 38 16.60 -5.00 24.52
N ASP A 39 16.16 -6.07 23.84
CA ASP A 39 15.81 -6.04 22.42
C ASP A 39 14.55 -5.17 22.19
N PHE A 40 13.55 -5.29 23.06
CA PHE A 40 12.37 -4.44 23.02
C PHE A 40 12.70 -2.95 23.22
N THR A 41 13.55 -2.60 24.19
CA THR A 41 13.95 -1.20 24.41
C THR A 41 14.80 -0.66 23.26
N LEU A 42 15.62 -1.50 22.63
CA LEU A 42 16.40 -1.11 21.46
C LEU A 42 15.52 -0.88 20.23
N ALA A 43 14.49 -1.70 20.03
CA ALA A 43 13.47 -1.49 19.00
C ALA A 43 12.69 -0.19 19.22
N MET A 44 12.28 0.10 20.45
CA MET A 44 11.61 1.36 20.81
C MET A 44 12.52 2.58 20.61
N MET A 45 13.81 2.47 20.97
CA MET A 45 14.80 3.52 20.74
C MET A 45 15.03 3.78 19.24
N ALA A 46 15.14 2.72 18.42
CA ALA A 46 15.29 2.84 16.97
C ALA A 46 14.06 3.49 16.32
N LEU A 47 12.85 3.09 16.73
CA LEU A 47 11.59 3.70 16.29
C LEU A 47 11.57 5.20 16.66
N PHE A 48 11.95 5.53 17.89
CA PHE A 48 11.98 6.92 18.36
C PHE A 48 12.99 7.77 17.60
N MET A 49 14.21 7.28 17.36
CA MET A 49 15.20 7.98 16.53
C MET A 49 14.69 8.22 15.11
N THR A 50 13.96 7.26 14.54
CA THR A 50 13.36 7.39 13.20
C THR A 50 12.29 8.48 13.18
N LEU A 51 11.35 8.46 14.12
CA LEU A 51 10.32 9.49 14.27
C LEU A 51 10.92 10.87 14.56
N TRP A 52 11.97 10.92 15.38
CA TRP A 52 12.68 12.14 15.71
C TRP A 52 13.35 12.75 14.49
N ILE A 53 14.03 11.96 13.65
CA ILE A 53 14.63 12.43 12.40
C ILE A 53 13.55 12.94 11.43
N VAL A 54 12.42 12.23 11.31
CA VAL A 54 11.32 12.67 10.43
C VAL A 54 10.74 14.01 10.89
N ASN A 55 10.69 14.27 12.21
CA ASN A 55 10.18 15.52 12.76
C ASN A 55 11.24 16.64 12.87
N SER A 56 12.53 16.30 12.93
CA SER A 56 13.62 17.27 13.02
C SER A 56 14.04 17.83 11.66
N VAL A 57 13.57 17.23 10.57
CA VAL A 57 13.80 17.74 9.21
C VAL A 57 12.81 18.86 8.90
N SER A 58 13.34 20.01 8.50
CA SER A 58 12.55 21.17 8.12
C SER A 58 11.65 20.85 6.90
N LYS A 59 10.46 21.47 6.81
CA LYS A 59 9.55 21.25 5.66
C LYS A 59 10.25 21.50 4.31
N SER A 60 11.14 22.49 4.27
CA SER A 60 11.96 22.83 3.09
C SER A 60 12.97 21.75 2.69
N GLU A 61 13.58 21.03 3.65
CA GLU A 61 14.46 19.90 3.35
C GLU A 61 13.68 18.65 2.96
N ARG A 62 12.50 18.45 3.56
CA ARG A 62 11.62 17.34 3.17
C ARG A 62 11.17 17.50 1.71
N GLU A 63 10.81 18.71 1.31
CA GLU A 63 10.44 19.02 -0.07
C GLU A 63 11.63 18.83 -1.04
N SER A 64 12.86 19.17 -0.64
CA SER A 64 14.04 18.97 -1.49
C SER A 64 14.42 17.48 -1.63
N ILE A 65 14.28 16.68 -0.56
CA ILE A 65 14.48 15.23 -0.59
C ILE A 65 13.38 14.55 -1.42
N ILE A 66 12.12 14.95 -1.25
CA ILE A 66 10.99 14.47 -2.06
C ILE A 66 11.21 14.84 -3.52
N ALA A 67 11.59 16.08 -3.83
CA ALA A 67 11.90 16.49 -5.20
C ALA A 67 13.05 15.66 -5.79
N ALA A 68 14.09 15.35 -5.02
CA ALA A 68 15.19 14.49 -5.45
C ALA A 68 14.76 13.03 -5.68
N LEU A 69 13.88 12.49 -4.84
CA LEU A 69 13.37 11.12 -4.93
C LEU A 69 12.33 10.95 -6.06
N HIS A 70 11.48 11.96 -6.26
CA HIS A 70 10.52 12.02 -7.36
C HIS A 70 11.19 12.32 -8.71
N GLY A 71 12.33 13.02 -8.73
CA GLY A 71 13.12 13.30 -9.92
C GLY A 71 14.00 12.14 -10.39
N GLN A 72 14.31 11.18 -9.52
CA GLN A 72 15.09 9.98 -9.85
C GLN A 72 14.20 8.73 -9.75
N SER A 73 13.41 8.52 -10.80
CA SER A 73 12.70 7.27 -11.04
C SER A 73 13.67 6.08 -10.97
N ILE A 74 13.51 5.25 -9.94
CA ILE A 74 14.20 3.96 -9.75
C ILE A 74 13.88 2.98 -10.91
N PHE A 75 12.82 3.25 -11.67
CA PHE A 75 12.41 2.46 -12.83
C PHE A 75 13.16 2.79 -14.13
N ASN A 76 14.07 3.78 -14.16
CA ASN A 76 14.80 4.18 -15.38
C ASN A 76 16.21 3.56 -15.54
N GLY A 77 16.46 2.40 -14.92
CA GLY A 77 17.61 1.54 -15.27
C GLY A 77 19.01 2.03 -14.88
N GLY A 78 19.14 3.09 -14.06
CA GLY A 78 20.42 3.55 -13.53
C GLY A 78 20.64 3.05 -12.10
N GLY A 79 21.61 2.16 -11.90
CA GLY A 79 21.91 1.53 -10.60
C GLY A 79 22.07 2.52 -9.44
N LEU A 80 21.50 2.15 -8.29
CA LEU A 80 21.54 2.93 -7.05
C LEU A 80 22.97 2.97 -6.48
N SER A 81 23.53 4.18 -6.33
CA SER A 81 24.58 4.47 -5.35
C SER A 81 24.05 5.55 -4.39
N PRO A 82 23.29 5.17 -3.34
CA PRO A 82 22.58 6.12 -2.48
C PRO A 82 23.50 6.75 -1.41
N LEU A 83 24.80 6.43 -1.39
CA LEU A 83 25.71 6.89 -0.34
C LEU A 83 26.56 8.12 -0.67
N ASN A 84 26.61 8.60 -1.92
CA ASN A 84 27.59 9.63 -2.30
C ASN A 84 27.15 11.09 -2.07
N LYS A 85 26.03 11.34 -1.40
CA LYS A 85 25.50 12.70 -1.17
C LYS A 85 25.16 13.02 0.28
N ILE A 86 25.75 12.30 1.24
CA ILE A 86 25.68 12.63 2.66
C ILE A 86 27.09 13.02 3.13
N SER A 87 27.53 14.22 2.75
CA SER A 87 28.68 14.88 3.37
C SER A 87 28.27 16.30 3.74
N PRO A 88 28.25 16.68 5.03
CA PRO A 88 27.86 18.00 5.46
C PRO A 88 29.10 18.90 5.45
N SER A 89 29.48 19.42 4.29
CA SER A 89 30.31 20.63 4.25
C SER A 89 30.40 21.19 2.83
N HIS A 90 30.19 22.50 2.75
CA HIS A 90 30.31 23.41 1.61
C HIS A 90 29.02 23.69 0.82
N PRO A 91 28.52 24.94 0.84
CA PRO A 91 27.62 25.39 -0.23
C PRO A 91 28.41 25.34 -1.54
N PRO A 92 27.82 24.85 -2.65
CA PRO A 92 28.49 24.96 -3.93
C PRO A 92 28.59 26.44 -4.28
N LYS A 93 29.82 26.98 -4.19
CA LYS A 93 30.23 28.15 -4.96
C LYS A 93 29.79 27.90 -6.41
N PRO A 94 29.10 28.85 -7.08
CA PRO A 94 28.76 28.67 -8.48
C PRO A 94 30.07 28.62 -9.27
N ALA A 95 30.49 27.41 -9.63
CA ALA A 95 31.47 27.22 -10.67
C ALA A 95 30.78 27.62 -11.96
N THR A 96 31.26 28.72 -12.55
CA THR A 96 30.93 29.20 -13.89
C THR A 96 31.38 28.14 -14.90
N VAL A 97 30.63 27.05 -15.00
CA VAL A 97 30.69 26.15 -16.14
C VAL A 97 29.77 26.79 -17.16
N ALA A 98 30.36 27.29 -18.26
CA ALA A 98 29.62 27.77 -19.40
C ALA A 98 28.73 26.63 -19.92
N VAL A 99 27.48 26.63 -19.49
CA VAL A 99 26.40 25.82 -20.06
C VAL A 99 26.15 26.39 -21.45
N PRO A 100 26.20 25.58 -22.53
CA PRO A 100 25.81 26.06 -23.85
C PRO A 100 24.37 26.58 -23.77
N GLU A 101 24.12 27.81 -24.24
CA GLU A 101 22.82 28.51 -24.19
C GLU A 101 21.63 27.68 -24.74
N GLU A 102 21.90 26.67 -25.58
CA GLU A 102 20.87 25.75 -26.08
C GLU A 102 20.23 24.87 -24.98
N THR A 103 20.96 24.59 -23.90
CA THR A 103 20.50 23.68 -22.83
C THR A 103 19.55 24.39 -21.87
N GLU A 104 19.77 25.68 -21.59
CA GLU A 104 18.88 26.50 -20.75
C GLU A 104 17.56 26.82 -21.44
N LYS A 105 17.58 27.08 -22.75
CA LYS A 105 16.35 27.32 -23.53
C LYS A 105 15.48 26.07 -23.57
N LYS A 106 16.05 24.88 -23.79
CA LYS A 106 15.32 23.60 -23.71
C LYS A 106 14.78 23.31 -22.30
N ALA A 107 15.52 23.62 -21.24
CA ALA A 107 15.06 23.40 -19.87
C ALA A 107 13.89 24.34 -19.47
N ARG A 108 13.92 25.61 -19.91
CA ARG A 108 12.83 26.57 -19.66
C ARG A 108 11.57 26.24 -20.47
N ASP A 109 11.74 25.91 -21.75
CA ASP A 109 10.64 25.55 -22.66
C ASP A 109 9.92 24.26 -22.22
N VAL A 110 10.67 23.27 -21.71
CA VAL A 110 10.10 22.05 -21.11
C VAL A 110 9.34 22.36 -19.81
N ASN A 111 9.84 23.27 -18.97
CA ASN A 111 9.17 23.64 -17.72
C ASN A 111 7.89 24.47 -17.97
N GLU A 112 7.90 25.37 -18.94
CA GLU A 112 6.73 26.14 -19.35
C GLU A 112 5.66 25.25 -19.99
N LYS A 113 6.05 24.35 -20.90
CA LYS A 113 5.13 23.41 -21.54
C LYS A 113 4.52 22.44 -20.52
N THR A 114 5.28 21.95 -19.55
CA THR A 114 4.75 21.10 -18.48
C THR A 114 3.85 21.85 -17.50
N ALA A 115 4.13 23.12 -17.20
CA ALA A 115 3.25 23.96 -16.38
C ALA A 115 1.92 24.26 -17.10
N LEU A 116 1.96 24.54 -18.40
CA LEU A 116 0.77 24.74 -19.24
C LEU A 116 -0.08 23.48 -19.34
N LEU A 117 0.54 22.31 -19.56
CA LEU A 117 -0.16 21.02 -19.60
C LEU A 117 -0.85 20.72 -18.27
N LYS A 118 -0.19 20.96 -17.13
CA LYS A 118 -0.79 20.79 -15.80
C LYS A 118 -1.97 21.73 -15.53
N LYS A 119 -1.88 22.98 -16.00
CA LYS A 119 -2.97 23.95 -15.87
C LYS A 119 -4.17 23.54 -16.71
N LYS A 120 -3.95 23.16 -17.97
CA LYS A 120 -5.01 22.71 -18.87
C LYS A 120 -5.71 21.45 -18.35
N SER A 121 -4.95 20.49 -17.84
CA SER A 121 -5.53 19.30 -17.22
C SER A 121 -6.35 19.65 -15.98
N ALA A 122 -5.89 20.59 -15.14
CA ALA A 122 -6.64 20.97 -13.93
C ALA A 122 -7.99 21.63 -14.25
N THR A 123 -8.04 22.46 -15.31
CA THR A 123 -9.31 23.08 -15.76
C THR A 123 -10.26 22.04 -16.35
N GLU A 124 -9.75 21.15 -17.21
CA GLU A 124 -10.54 20.06 -17.82
C GLU A 124 -11.14 19.12 -16.75
N LEU A 125 -10.36 18.77 -15.72
CA LEU A 125 -10.85 17.95 -14.60
C LEU A 125 -11.93 18.65 -13.76
N GLY A 126 -11.85 19.97 -13.63
CA GLY A 126 -12.86 20.77 -12.91
C GLY A 126 -14.19 20.88 -13.67
N GLU A 127 -14.14 21.06 -14.98
CA GLU A 127 -15.32 21.05 -15.87
C GLU A 127 -16.00 19.68 -15.87
N LEU A 128 -15.19 18.61 -15.92
CA LEU A 128 -15.67 17.23 -15.83
C LEU A 128 -16.36 16.96 -14.49
N ALA A 129 -15.73 17.35 -13.38
CA ALA A 129 -16.32 17.19 -12.05
C ALA A 129 -17.67 17.92 -11.93
N THR A 130 -17.78 19.11 -12.52
CA THR A 130 -19.04 19.88 -12.53
C THR A 130 -20.12 19.15 -13.32
N SER A 131 -19.80 18.66 -14.53
CA SER A 131 -20.74 17.93 -15.39
C SER A 131 -21.26 16.66 -14.72
N ILE A 132 -20.36 15.88 -14.09
CA ILE A 132 -20.72 14.68 -13.34
C ILE A 132 -21.61 15.02 -12.13
N THR A 133 -21.32 16.12 -11.43
CA THR A 133 -22.15 16.58 -10.30
C THR A 133 -23.58 16.89 -10.75
N THR A 134 -23.75 17.57 -11.88
CA THR A 134 -25.07 17.89 -12.45
C THR A 134 -25.85 16.63 -12.79
N ILE A 135 -25.24 15.66 -13.46
CA ILE A 135 -25.89 14.38 -13.79
C ILE A 135 -26.30 13.62 -12.51
N ALA A 136 -25.43 13.59 -11.50
CA ALA A 136 -25.73 12.95 -10.24
C ALA A 136 -26.87 13.65 -9.49
N ARG A 137 -26.98 14.98 -9.61
CA ARG A 137 -28.09 15.77 -9.07
C ARG A 137 -29.41 15.40 -9.72
N ASP A 138 -29.44 15.33 -11.04
CA ASP A 138 -30.63 15.01 -11.82
C ASP A 138 -31.08 13.57 -11.56
N ALA A 139 -30.14 12.65 -11.32
CA ALA A 139 -30.41 11.28 -10.90
C ALA A 139 -30.78 11.13 -9.40
N HIS A 140 -30.75 12.21 -8.61
CA HIS A 140 -30.91 12.19 -7.15
C HIS A 140 -29.92 11.26 -6.43
N MET A 141 -28.65 11.25 -6.87
CA MET A 141 -27.57 10.38 -6.39
C MET A 141 -26.35 11.16 -5.85
N GLU A 142 -26.49 12.47 -5.60
CA GLU A 142 -25.40 13.30 -5.05
C GLU A 142 -24.83 12.75 -3.75
N ALA A 143 -25.68 12.20 -2.87
CA ALA A 143 -25.26 11.64 -1.59
C ALA A 143 -24.45 10.34 -1.73
N ASN A 144 -24.60 9.64 -2.86
CA ASN A 144 -23.90 8.39 -3.17
C ASN A 144 -22.64 8.62 -4.00
N LEU A 145 -22.41 9.85 -4.46
CA LEU A 145 -21.29 10.21 -5.32
C LEU A 145 -20.28 11.09 -4.59
N GLU A 146 -19.02 10.70 -4.64
CA GLU A 146 -17.90 11.49 -4.14
C GLU A 146 -16.82 11.62 -5.21
N MET A 147 -16.26 12.82 -5.36
CA MET A 147 -15.22 13.09 -6.36
C MET A 147 -13.97 13.63 -5.70
N GLU A 148 -12.82 13.12 -6.12
CA GLU A 148 -11.51 13.50 -5.59
C GLU A 148 -10.53 13.70 -6.75
N ILE A 149 -9.85 14.84 -6.79
CA ILE A 149 -8.74 15.06 -7.73
C ILE A 149 -7.49 14.43 -7.14
N VAL A 150 -6.97 13.40 -7.81
CA VAL A 150 -5.75 12.68 -7.43
C VAL A 150 -4.64 12.92 -8.47
N PRO A 151 -3.35 12.66 -8.15
CA PRO A 151 -2.28 12.82 -9.13
C PRO A 151 -2.44 11.99 -10.42
N GLN A 152 -3.27 10.94 -10.37
CA GLN A 152 -3.59 10.06 -11.51
C GLN A 152 -4.74 10.60 -12.38
N GLY A 153 -5.49 11.61 -11.92
CA GLY A 153 -6.68 12.14 -12.61
C GLY A 153 -7.86 12.40 -11.67
N LEU A 154 -9.08 12.34 -12.19
CA LEU A 154 -10.31 12.45 -11.40
C LEU A 154 -10.73 11.07 -10.92
N ARG A 155 -10.87 10.90 -9.60
CA ARG A 155 -11.45 9.71 -8.99
C ARG A 155 -12.93 9.98 -8.69
N VAL A 156 -13.78 9.12 -9.21
CA VAL A 156 -15.23 9.13 -8.95
C VAL A 156 -15.56 7.91 -8.11
N LEU A 157 -16.06 8.11 -6.90
CA LEU A 157 -16.47 7.06 -5.98
C LEU A 157 -18.00 7.03 -5.91
N ILE A 158 -18.56 5.84 -6.12
CA ILE A 158 -20.00 5.59 -5.99
C ILE A 158 -20.19 4.63 -4.83
N LYS A 159 -20.94 5.05 -3.81
CA LYS A 159 -21.12 4.33 -2.54
C LYS A 159 -22.57 3.94 -2.33
N ASP A 160 -22.77 2.70 -1.87
CA ASP A 160 -24.05 2.23 -1.36
C ASP A 160 -24.45 2.99 -0.09
N ASP A 161 -25.75 3.21 0.10
CA ASP A 161 -26.31 3.64 1.38
C ASP A 161 -27.40 2.65 1.86
N GLN A 162 -27.96 2.88 3.04
CA GLN A 162 -28.96 1.97 3.65
C GLN A 162 -30.25 1.83 2.84
N ASN A 163 -30.59 2.82 2.02
CA ASN A 163 -31.81 2.90 1.23
C ASN A 163 -31.58 2.68 -0.28
N ARG A 164 -30.34 2.77 -0.74
CA ARG A 164 -29.93 2.74 -2.15
C ARG A 164 -28.69 1.86 -2.30
N ASN A 165 -28.92 0.58 -2.57
CA ASN A 165 -27.87 -0.38 -2.92
C ASN A 165 -27.69 -0.40 -4.44
N MET A 166 -26.49 -0.13 -4.95
CA MET A 166 -26.17 -0.13 -6.38
C MET A 166 -26.35 -1.50 -7.03
N PHE A 167 -26.19 -2.55 -6.23
CA PHE A 167 -26.34 -3.95 -6.64
C PHE A 167 -27.26 -4.69 -5.68
N GLU A 168 -27.88 -5.76 -6.18
CA GLU A 168 -28.56 -6.73 -5.31
C GLU A 168 -27.58 -7.30 -4.27
N ARG A 169 -28.12 -7.60 -3.08
CA ARG A 169 -27.31 -8.12 -1.96
C ARG A 169 -26.70 -9.46 -2.34
N GLY A 170 -25.37 -9.55 -2.27
CA GLY A 170 -24.66 -10.77 -2.68
C GLY A 170 -24.85 -11.10 -4.17
N SER A 171 -25.07 -10.10 -5.02
CA SER A 171 -25.16 -10.29 -6.46
C SER A 171 -24.37 -9.22 -7.21
N ALA A 172 -23.97 -9.55 -8.43
CA ALA A 172 -23.44 -8.60 -9.41
C ALA A 172 -24.56 -7.99 -10.26
N GLN A 173 -25.83 -8.32 -9.98
CA GLN A 173 -26.99 -7.75 -10.64
C GLN A 173 -27.16 -6.28 -10.23
N ILE A 174 -27.07 -5.41 -11.24
CA ILE A 174 -27.13 -3.97 -11.09
C ILE A 174 -28.58 -3.52 -10.81
N MET A 175 -28.77 -2.57 -9.91
CA MET A 175 -30.08 -1.98 -9.65
C MET A 175 -30.48 -0.96 -10.74
N PRO A 176 -31.79 -0.83 -11.05
CA PRO A 176 -32.25 0.04 -12.14
C PRO A 176 -31.80 1.50 -12.01
N PHE A 177 -31.80 2.05 -10.80
CA PHE A 177 -31.41 3.43 -10.56
C PHE A 177 -29.90 3.64 -10.81
N PHE A 178 -29.05 2.69 -10.38
CA PHE A 178 -27.61 2.76 -10.63
C PHE A 178 -27.30 2.59 -12.12
N LYS A 179 -28.01 1.68 -12.80
CA LYS A 179 -27.94 1.56 -14.26
C LYS A 179 -28.25 2.88 -14.95
N THR A 180 -29.30 3.59 -14.51
CA THR A 180 -29.67 4.89 -15.06
C THR A 180 -28.54 5.90 -14.91
N LEU A 181 -27.95 6.00 -13.72
CA LEU A 181 -26.79 6.88 -13.49
C LEU A 181 -25.62 6.56 -14.44
N LEU A 182 -25.26 5.28 -14.59
CA LEU A 182 -24.15 4.89 -15.48
C LEU A 182 -24.45 5.23 -16.94
N VAL A 183 -25.69 5.03 -17.41
CA VAL A 183 -26.10 5.40 -18.78
C VAL A 183 -25.99 6.91 -19.00
N GLU A 184 -26.38 7.72 -18.03
CA GLU A 184 -26.25 9.19 -18.13
C GLU A 184 -24.79 9.66 -18.07
N LEU A 185 -23.92 8.93 -17.36
CA LEU A 185 -22.49 9.23 -17.30
C LEU A 185 -21.72 8.74 -18.52
N ALA A 186 -22.20 7.72 -19.23
CA ALA A 186 -21.57 7.14 -20.41
C ALA A 186 -21.17 8.18 -21.48
N PRO A 187 -22.05 9.11 -21.94
CA PRO A 187 -21.67 10.11 -22.95
C PRO A 187 -20.60 11.10 -22.45
N VAL A 188 -20.58 11.42 -21.15
CA VAL A 188 -19.53 12.27 -20.57
C VAL A 188 -18.18 11.55 -20.63
N PHE A 189 -18.15 10.26 -20.33
CA PHE A 189 -16.95 9.46 -20.38
C PHE A 189 -16.47 9.17 -21.80
N ASP A 190 -17.38 8.98 -22.77
CA ASP A 190 -17.06 8.76 -24.18
C ASP A 190 -16.44 10.01 -24.85
N SER A 191 -16.76 11.20 -24.34
CA SER A 191 -16.16 12.46 -24.81
C SER A 191 -14.67 12.63 -24.44
N LEU A 192 -14.14 11.78 -23.55
CA LEU A 192 -12.78 11.88 -23.05
C LEU A 192 -11.86 10.87 -23.76
N ASP A 193 -10.74 11.36 -24.28
CA ASP A 193 -9.67 10.49 -24.83
C ASP A 193 -8.89 9.73 -23.74
N ASN A 194 -9.26 9.90 -22.47
CA ASN A 194 -8.53 9.37 -21.31
C ASN A 194 -8.92 7.92 -21.02
N LYS A 195 -7.96 7.14 -20.54
CA LYS A 195 -8.23 5.76 -20.10
C LYS A 195 -9.02 5.77 -18.78
N ILE A 196 -10.06 4.95 -18.73
CA ILE A 196 -10.88 4.77 -17.54
C ILE A 196 -10.51 3.45 -16.86
N ILE A 197 -10.40 3.48 -15.53
CA ILE A 197 -10.18 2.30 -14.69
C ILE A 197 -11.39 2.13 -13.79
N ILE A 198 -12.03 0.97 -13.86
CA ILE A 198 -13.21 0.64 -13.06
C ILE A 198 -12.80 -0.40 -12.01
N THR A 199 -13.01 -0.07 -10.74
CA THR A 199 -12.70 -0.96 -9.60
C THR A 199 -13.94 -1.18 -8.77
N GLY A 200 -14.29 -2.44 -8.54
CA GLY A 200 -15.38 -2.82 -7.65
C GLY A 200 -14.89 -3.04 -6.22
N HIS A 201 -15.66 -2.57 -5.24
CA HIS A 201 -15.45 -2.90 -3.84
C HIS A 201 -16.72 -3.59 -3.30
N THR A 202 -16.54 -4.57 -2.44
CA THR A 202 -17.62 -5.28 -1.75
C THR A 202 -17.34 -5.27 -0.26
N ASP A 203 -18.35 -5.55 0.55
CA ASP A 203 -18.16 -5.68 1.99
C ASP A 203 -17.24 -6.85 2.37
N ALA A 204 -16.90 -6.92 3.66
CA ALA A 204 -16.13 -8.01 4.25
C ALA A 204 -17.02 -9.14 4.80
N MET A 205 -18.34 -9.12 4.53
CA MET A 205 -19.22 -10.15 5.07
C MET A 205 -18.91 -11.49 4.41
N ALA A 206 -18.81 -12.54 5.24
CA ALA A 206 -18.44 -13.85 4.76
C ALA A 206 -19.52 -14.43 3.84
N TYR A 207 -19.13 -14.80 2.64
CA TYR A 207 -19.99 -15.55 1.73
C TYR A 207 -20.24 -16.96 2.29
N LYS A 208 -21.47 -17.45 2.14
CA LYS A 208 -21.86 -18.78 2.62
C LYS A 208 -21.21 -19.92 1.80
N ASN A 209 -20.73 -19.62 0.59
CA ASN A 209 -20.20 -20.60 -0.35
C ASN A 209 -18.68 -20.42 -0.51
N ASN A 210 -17.94 -21.52 -0.62
CA ASN A 210 -16.48 -21.51 -0.77
C ASN A 210 -16.03 -21.26 -2.22
N ILE A 211 -16.93 -21.46 -3.20
CA ILE A 211 -16.62 -21.33 -4.65
C ILE A 211 -16.71 -19.87 -5.11
N TYR A 212 -17.57 -19.08 -4.48
CA TYR A 212 -17.82 -17.69 -4.86
C TYR A 212 -17.67 -16.81 -3.63
N ASN A 213 -16.72 -15.88 -3.69
CA ASN A 213 -16.36 -15.01 -2.58
C ASN A 213 -16.34 -13.53 -3.00
N ASN A 214 -15.97 -12.66 -2.07
CA ASN A 214 -15.98 -11.21 -2.27
C ASN A 214 -14.99 -10.73 -3.35
N TRP A 215 -13.94 -11.50 -3.66
CA TRP A 215 -13.03 -11.21 -4.78
C TRP A 215 -13.70 -11.44 -6.14
N ASN A 216 -14.46 -12.52 -6.28
CA ASN A 216 -15.25 -12.77 -7.49
C ASN A 216 -16.33 -11.71 -7.64
N LEU A 217 -17.06 -11.42 -6.55
CA LEU A 217 -18.14 -10.45 -6.55
C LEU A 217 -17.68 -9.03 -6.93
N SER A 218 -16.53 -8.59 -6.41
CA SER A 218 -15.99 -7.27 -6.73
C SER A 218 -15.61 -7.15 -8.21
N GLY A 219 -14.98 -8.19 -8.78
CA GLY A 219 -14.65 -8.28 -10.20
C GLY A 219 -15.91 -8.27 -11.08
N ASP A 220 -16.91 -9.09 -10.75
CA ASP A 220 -18.14 -9.20 -11.53
C ASP A 220 -18.97 -7.91 -11.47
N ARG A 221 -18.99 -7.20 -10.33
CA ARG A 221 -19.62 -5.88 -10.21
C ARG A 221 -18.93 -4.82 -11.06
N ALA A 222 -17.59 -4.80 -11.07
CA ALA A 222 -16.83 -3.89 -11.93
C ALA A 222 -17.10 -4.16 -13.42
N LEU A 223 -17.14 -5.44 -13.82
CA LEU A 223 -17.46 -5.83 -15.18
C LEU A 223 -18.90 -5.49 -15.57
N SER A 224 -19.85 -5.67 -14.65
CA SER A 224 -21.25 -5.33 -14.87
C SER A 224 -21.45 -3.83 -15.05
N ALA A 225 -20.77 -3.00 -14.25
CA ALA A 225 -20.77 -1.55 -14.43
C ALA A 225 -20.15 -1.14 -15.78
N ARG A 226 -19.02 -1.75 -16.15
CA ARG A 226 -18.39 -1.52 -17.46
C ARG A 226 -19.34 -1.77 -18.63
N ARG A 227 -20.06 -2.90 -18.64
CA ARG A 227 -21.01 -3.25 -19.72
C ARG A 227 -22.15 -2.25 -19.89
N VAL A 228 -22.46 -1.48 -18.85
CA VAL A 228 -23.49 -0.43 -18.92
C VAL A 228 -22.92 0.88 -19.47
N LEU A 229 -21.60 1.07 -19.36
CA LEU A 229 -20.89 2.23 -19.90
C LEU A 229 -20.43 2.03 -21.36
N GLU A 230 -20.49 0.80 -21.88
CA GLU A 230 -20.31 0.48 -23.31
C GLU A 230 -21.59 0.80 -24.11
#